data_AF-A0A5D3DCC1-F1
#
_entry.id   AF-A0A5D3DCC1-F1
#
_cell.length_a   1.000
_cell.length_b   1.000
_cell.length_c   1.000
_cell.angle_alpha   90.00
_cell.angle_beta   90.00
_cell.angle_gamma   90.00
#
_symmetry.space_group_name_H-M   'P 1'
#
loop_
_entity.id
_entity.type
_entity.pdbx_description
1 polymer ?
#
loop_
_entity_poly.entity_id
_entity_poly.type
_entity_poly.pdbx_seq_one_letter_code
_entity_poly.pdbx_strand_id
1 'polypeptide(L)'
;MLVCFEGGTIFRALILLISWPFLCLLDSQSKFKAMVFISYCGLPIKDMTNVSKAVLPKFFLENLNLHVFEVFQATGTKVVFTSAPRVMVEGFLRNYLNVKDVVGTELQTYGRYYTGLLSQHGLLVKHKALLEYFGEERPDIGIGSPNHLHDHLFISLCKVILL
;
A
#
# COMPACT_ATOMS: atom_id res chain seq x y z
N MET A 1 -8.37 -9.63 0.52
CA MET A 1 -9.54 -10.29 1.15
C MET A 1 -10.13 -9.45 2.28
N LEU A 2 -9.33 -9.00 3.27
CA LEU A 2 -9.84 -8.26 4.44
C LEU A 2 -10.67 -7.03 4.08
N VAL A 3 -10.17 -6.16 3.19
CA VAL A 3 -10.90 -4.95 2.75
C VAL A 3 -12.24 -5.30 2.09
N CYS A 4 -12.31 -6.38 1.31
CA CYS A 4 -13.55 -6.82 0.68
C CYS A 4 -14.58 -7.32 1.69
N PHE A 5 -14.11 -7.97 2.75
CA PHE A 5 -14.96 -8.60 3.76
C PHE A 5 -15.46 -7.59 4.79
N GLU A 6 -14.57 -6.75 5.31
CA GLU A 6 -14.85 -5.80 6.41
C GLU A 6 -15.41 -4.47 5.90
N GLY A 7 -14.94 -4.01 4.74
CA GLY A 7 -15.39 -2.74 4.15
C GLY A 7 -16.49 -2.89 3.12
N GLY A 8 -16.62 -4.07 2.53
CA GLY A 8 -17.58 -4.35 1.46
C GLY A 8 -18.70 -5.28 1.91
N THR A 9 -19.34 -5.90 0.92
CA THR A 9 -20.33 -6.96 1.14
C THR A 9 -19.64 -8.33 1.05
N ILE A 10 -20.22 -9.34 1.71
CA ILE A 10 -19.73 -10.73 1.61
C ILE A 10 -19.68 -11.21 0.15
N PHE A 11 -20.57 -10.72 -0.71
CA PHE A 11 -20.56 -10.97 -2.15
C PHE A 11 -19.25 -10.53 -2.81
N ARG A 12 -18.66 -9.40 -2.41
CA ARG A 12 -17.38 -8.95 -2.97
C ARG A 12 -16.23 -9.86 -2.56
N ALA A 13 -16.22 -10.33 -1.31
CA ALA A 13 -15.24 -11.31 -0.86
C ALA A 13 -15.37 -12.64 -1.64
N LEU A 14 -16.60 -13.10 -1.88
CA LEU A 14 -16.87 -14.29 -2.69
C LEU A 14 -16.44 -14.11 -4.15
N ILE A 15 -16.73 -12.97 -4.77
CA ILE A 15 -16.26 -12.66 -6.13
C ILE A 15 -14.74 -12.70 -6.19
N LEU A 16 -14.04 -12.11 -5.22
CA LEU A 16 -12.58 -12.16 -5.17
C LEU A 16 -12.08 -13.61 -5.05
N LEU A 17 -12.72 -14.43 -4.22
CA LEU A 17 -12.36 -15.83 -4.02
C LEU A 17 -12.57 -16.66 -5.29
N ILE A 18 -13.72 -16.50 -5.97
CA ILE A 18 -14.01 -17.18 -7.24
C ILE A 18 -13.09 -16.69 -8.36
N SER A 19 -12.68 -15.43 -8.33
CA SER A 19 -11.75 -14.87 -9.31
C SER A 19 -10.30 -15.34 -9.12
N TRP A 20 -9.95 -15.91 -7.96
CA TRP A 20 -8.59 -16.35 -7.63
C TRP A 20 -7.91 -17.21 -8.72
N PRO A 21 -8.52 -18.30 -9.23
CA PRO A 21 -7.92 -19.08 -10.31
C PRO A 21 -7.65 -18.27 -11.59
N PHE A 22 -8.51 -17.31 -11.92
CA PHE A 22 -8.29 -16.42 -13.07
C PHE A 22 -7.17 -15.41 -12.80
N LEU A 23 -7.08 -14.90 -11.58
CA LEU A 23 -6.01 -14.01 -11.14
C LEU A 23 -4.63 -14.68 -11.22
N CYS A 24 -4.55 -16.00 -11.03
CA CYS A 24 -3.31 -16.76 -11.16
C CYS A 24 -2.77 -16.79 -12.60
N LEU A 25 -3.60 -16.56 -13.61
CA LEU A 25 -3.19 -16.52 -15.02
C LEU A 25 -2.65 -15.16 -15.46
N LEU A 26 -2.87 -14.11 -14.66
CA LEU A 26 -2.45 -12.74 -14.98
C LEU A 26 -1.01 -12.48 -14.54
N ASP A 27 -0.35 -11.54 -15.22
CA ASP A 27 0.93 -10.99 -14.77
C ASP A 27 0.77 -10.28 -13.41
N SER A 28 1.88 -10.13 -12.68
CA SER A 28 1.86 -9.57 -11.32
C SER A 28 1.22 -8.19 -11.23
N GLN A 29 1.38 -7.32 -12.24
CA GLN A 29 0.81 -5.97 -12.22
C GLN A 29 -0.68 -6.00 -12.53
N SER A 30 -1.09 -6.73 -13.57
CA SER A 30 -2.51 -6.87 -13.94
C SER A 30 -3.30 -7.58 -12.86
N LYS A 31 -2.71 -8.62 -12.24
CA LYS A 31 -3.27 -9.29 -11.07
C LYS A 31 -3.53 -8.31 -9.93
N PHE A 32 -2.54 -7.49 -9.58
CA PHE A 32 -2.68 -6.49 -8.53
C PHE A 32 -3.77 -5.45 -8.86
N LYS A 33 -3.78 -4.93 -10.08
CA LYS A 33 -4.83 -4.00 -10.55
C LYS A 33 -6.22 -4.62 -10.47
N ALA A 34 -6.37 -5.88 -10.90
CA ALA A 34 -7.64 -6.60 -10.82
C ALA A 34 -8.09 -6.82 -9.37
N MET A 35 -7.17 -7.20 -8.47
CA MET A 35 -7.47 -7.33 -7.04
C MET A 35 -7.93 -6.01 -6.42
N VAL A 36 -7.24 -4.90 -6.75
CA VAL A 36 -7.64 -3.55 -6.30
C VAL A 36 -9.02 -3.20 -6.87
N PHE A 37 -9.25 -3.43 -8.16
CA PHE A 37 -10.54 -3.16 -8.79
C PHE A 37 -11.68 -3.90 -8.09
N ILE A 38 -11.54 -5.22 -7.92
CA ILE A 38 -12.56 -6.04 -7.25
C ILE A 38 -12.77 -5.58 -5.79
N SER A 39 -11.70 -5.18 -5.10
CA SER A 39 -11.78 -4.78 -3.68
C SER A 39 -12.45 -3.43 -3.46
N TYR A 40 -12.24 -2.49 -4.38
CA TYR A 40 -12.62 -1.08 -4.19
C TYR A 40 -13.76 -0.61 -5.09
N CYS A 41 -14.12 -1.34 -6.16
CA CYS A 41 -15.19 -0.94 -7.07
C CYS A 41 -16.54 -0.82 -6.34
N GLY A 42 -17.08 0.40 -6.27
CA GLY A 42 -18.32 0.72 -5.55
C GLY A 42 -18.19 0.72 -4.03
N LEU A 43 -16.97 0.74 -3.48
CA LEU A 43 -16.75 0.84 -2.03
C LEU A 43 -17.06 2.25 -1.52
N PRO A 44 -17.92 2.44 -0.50
CA PRO A 44 -18.11 3.75 0.10
C PRO A 44 -16.82 4.23 0.79
N ILE A 45 -16.47 5.50 0.59
CA ILE A 45 -15.27 6.10 1.18
C ILE A 45 -15.30 6.02 2.72
N LYS A 46 -16.49 6.18 3.33
CA LYS A 46 -16.66 6.07 4.78
C LYS A 46 -16.28 4.67 5.29
N ASP A 47 -16.67 3.62 4.55
CA ASP A 47 -16.50 2.24 5.01
C ASP A 47 -15.02 1.87 4.95
N MET A 48 -14.34 2.26 3.87
CA MET A 48 -12.88 2.14 3.78
C MET A 48 -12.16 2.90 4.91
N THR A 49 -12.63 4.10 5.24
CA THR A 49 -12.06 4.91 6.33
C THR A 49 -12.25 4.24 7.70
N ASN A 50 -13.38 3.57 7.91
CA ASN A 50 -13.62 2.82 9.14
C ASN A 50 -12.72 1.58 9.21
N VAL A 51 -12.62 0.83 8.11
CA VAL A 51 -11.76 -0.36 8.01
C VAL A 51 -10.28 -0.02 8.20
N SER A 52 -9.81 1.09 7.64
CA SER A 52 -8.42 1.54 7.77
C SER A 52 -8.04 1.98 9.18
N LYS A 53 -9.02 2.31 10.02
CA LYS A 53 -8.79 2.71 11.41
C LYS A 53 -9.06 1.59 12.42
N ALA A 54 -10.06 0.76 12.17
CA ALA A 54 -10.52 -0.24 13.13
C ALA A 54 -9.86 -1.62 12.92
N VAL A 55 -9.77 -2.08 11.67
CA VAL A 55 -9.41 -3.47 11.36
C VAL A 55 -7.97 -3.57 10.86
N LEU A 56 -7.61 -2.72 9.89
CA LEU A 56 -6.30 -2.80 9.25
C LEU A 56 -5.13 -2.57 10.22
N PRO A 57 -5.19 -1.66 11.21
CA PRO A 57 -4.08 -1.51 12.15
C PRO A 57 -3.80 -2.78 12.94
N LYS A 58 -4.84 -3.50 13.38
CA LYS A 58 -4.67 -4.78 14.09
C LYS A 58 -4.01 -5.81 13.17
N PHE A 59 -4.51 -5.96 11.96
CA PHE A 59 -3.94 -6.88 10.97
C PHE A 59 -2.46 -6.56 10.66
N PHE A 60 -2.12 -5.28 10.50
CA PHE A 60 -0.74 -4.88 10.22
C PHE A 60 0.19 -5.09 11.40
N LEU A 61 -0.25 -4.81 12.63
CA LEU A 61 0.54 -5.05 13.84
C LEU A 61 0.82 -6.55 14.06
N GLU A 62 -0.16 -7.41 13.80
CA GLU A 62 -0.01 -8.87 13.93
C GLU A 62 1.00 -9.46 12.93
N ASN A 63 1.19 -8.81 11.77
CA ASN A 63 2.09 -9.26 10.70
C ASN A 63 3.36 -8.39 10.59
N LEU A 64 3.60 -7.52 11.57
CA LEU A 64 4.74 -6.60 11.54
C LEU A 64 6.03 -7.35 11.90
N ASN A 65 7.07 -7.21 11.08
CA ASN A 65 8.39 -7.72 11.46
C ASN A 65 8.98 -6.83 12.57
N LEU A 66 9.15 -7.41 13.76
CA LEU A 66 9.67 -6.71 14.95
C LEU A 66 11.04 -6.08 14.70
N HIS A 67 11.92 -6.78 13.97
CA HIS A 67 13.27 -6.26 13.68
C HIS A 67 13.20 -4.99 12.81
N VAL A 68 12.37 -5.02 11.76
CA VAL A 68 12.15 -3.85 10.91
C VAL A 68 11.51 -2.72 11.70
N PHE A 69 10.56 -3.04 12.59
CA PHE A 69 9.90 -2.04 13.43
C PHE A 69 10.86 -1.35 14.42
N GLU A 70 11.74 -2.09 15.08
CA GLU A 70 12.73 -1.53 16.01
C GLU A 70 13.65 -0.55 15.29
N VAL A 71 14.19 -0.94 14.14
CA VAL A 71 15.03 -0.05 13.35
C VAL A 71 14.23 1.14 12.85
N PHE A 72 13.01 0.91 12.35
CA PHE A 72 12.10 1.96 11.93
C PHE A 72 11.85 2.96 13.07
N GLN A 73 11.70 2.51 14.31
CA GLN A 73 11.48 3.38 15.48
C GLN A 73 12.72 4.17 15.87
N ALA A 74 13.92 3.62 15.71
CA ALA A 74 15.18 4.31 15.97
C ALA A 74 15.50 5.43 14.96
N THR A 75 14.82 5.46 13.81
CA THR A 75 15.02 6.52 12.80
C THR A 75 14.25 7.82 13.12
N GLY A 76 14.75 8.94 12.62
CA GLY A 76 14.14 10.27 12.78
C GLY A 76 12.90 10.47 11.91
N THR A 77 13.01 11.30 10.87
CA THR A 77 11.89 11.57 9.95
C THR A 77 11.70 10.40 8.98
N LYS A 78 10.46 9.91 8.88
CA LYS A 78 10.12 8.70 8.12
C LYS A 78 9.12 9.02 7.01
N VAL A 79 9.43 8.56 5.80
CA VAL A 79 8.54 8.63 4.62
C VAL A 79 8.42 7.23 4.04
N VAL A 80 7.18 6.80 3.75
CA VAL A 80 6.91 5.45 3.24
C VAL A 80 6.43 5.52 1.80
N PHE A 81 7.07 4.74 0.93
CA PHE A 81 6.68 4.57 -0.48
C PHE A 81 6.09 3.19 -0.68
N THR A 82 4.87 3.12 -1.20
CA THR A 82 4.14 1.85 -1.32
C THR A 82 3.29 1.76 -2.59
N SER A 83 3.32 0.60 -3.22
CA SER A 83 2.41 0.29 -4.33
C SER A 83 1.02 -0.12 -3.84
N ALA A 84 0.82 -0.32 -2.53
CA ALA A 84 -0.51 -0.50 -1.95
C ALA A 84 -1.35 0.78 -2.09
N PRO A 85 -2.70 0.67 -2.15
CA PRO A 85 -3.55 1.84 -2.08
C PRO A 85 -3.27 2.67 -0.83
N ARG A 86 -2.99 3.96 -0.98
CA ARG A 86 -2.64 4.85 0.14
C ARG A 86 -3.68 4.81 1.25
N VAL A 87 -4.95 4.90 0.88
CA VAL A 87 -6.12 4.86 1.77
C VAL A 87 -6.19 3.61 2.64
N MET A 88 -5.51 2.53 2.25
CA MET A 88 -5.42 1.28 3.01
C MET A 88 -4.43 1.38 4.17
N VAL A 89 -3.28 2.02 3.96
CA VAL A 89 -2.14 1.93 4.87
C VAL A 89 -1.86 3.22 5.62
N GLU A 90 -2.26 4.38 5.08
CA GLU A 90 -1.87 5.69 5.62
C GLU A 90 -2.30 5.88 7.08
N GLY A 91 -3.52 5.48 7.44
CA GLY A 91 -4.01 5.60 8.82
C GLY A 91 -3.16 4.80 9.81
N PHE A 92 -2.72 3.61 9.44
CA PHE A 92 -1.83 2.81 10.26
C PHE A 92 -0.43 3.44 10.36
N LEU A 93 0.17 3.78 9.21
CA LEU A 93 1.52 4.33 9.15
C LEU A 93 1.66 5.64 9.94
N ARG A 94 0.70 6.56 9.80
CA ARG A 94 0.72 7.85 10.52
C ARG A 94 0.46 7.68 12.01
N ASN A 95 -0.57 6.92 12.39
CA ASN A 95 -1.01 6.87 13.79
C ASN A 95 -0.21 5.89 14.66
N TYR A 96 0.35 4.83 14.09
CA TYR A 96 1.04 3.77 14.84
C TYR A 96 2.55 3.77 14.63
N LEU A 97 3.03 4.22 13.47
CA LEU A 97 4.46 4.22 13.13
C LEU A 97 5.07 5.63 13.07
N ASN A 98 4.29 6.67 13.40
CA ASN A 98 4.70 8.08 13.38
C ASN A 98 5.37 8.50 12.07
N VAL A 99 4.80 8.05 10.94
CA VAL A 99 5.29 8.37 9.61
C VAL A 99 4.88 9.79 9.22
N LYS A 100 5.86 10.61 8.80
CA LYS A 100 5.61 12.00 8.37
C LYS A 100 4.81 12.04 7.08
N ASP A 101 5.13 11.18 6.13
CA ASP A 101 4.42 11.15 4.87
C ASP A 101 4.34 9.78 4.21
N VAL A 102 3.27 9.55 3.47
CA VAL A 102 2.96 8.28 2.81
C VAL A 102 2.68 8.55 1.35
N VAL A 103 3.60 8.11 0.49
CA VAL A 103 3.45 8.18 -0.95
C VAL A 103 2.97 6.81 -1.42
N GLY A 104 1.68 6.71 -1.70
CA GLY A 104 1.00 5.46 -2.04
C GLY A 104 0.29 5.51 -3.39
N THR A 105 -0.25 4.37 -3.81
CA THR A 105 -1.10 4.34 -5.01
C THR A 105 -2.44 5.00 -4.72
N GLU A 106 -2.81 6.00 -5.51
CA GLU A 106 -4.09 6.71 -5.36
C GLU A 106 -5.19 6.03 -6.17
N LEU A 107 -6.40 6.00 -5.60
CA LEU A 107 -7.59 5.43 -6.23
C LEU A 107 -8.50 6.53 -6.76
N GLN A 108 -9.12 6.28 -7.91
CA GLN A 108 -10.13 7.18 -8.44
C GLN A 108 -11.43 7.06 -7.63
N THR A 109 -12.03 8.21 -7.36
CA THR A 109 -13.32 8.34 -6.67
C THR A 109 -14.35 8.97 -7.58
N TYR A 110 -15.60 8.54 -7.45
CA TYR A 110 -16.75 9.17 -8.07
C TYR A 110 -17.83 9.41 -7.00
N GLY A 111 -18.08 10.67 -6.69
CA GLY A 111 -18.96 11.05 -5.57
C GLY A 111 -18.42 10.53 -4.22
N ARG A 112 -19.19 9.67 -3.54
CA ARG A 112 -18.85 9.09 -2.23
C ARG A 112 -18.29 7.66 -2.31
N TYR A 113 -17.98 7.19 -3.51
CA TYR A 113 -17.55 5.81 -3.76
C TYR A 113 -16.23 5.78 -4.50
N TYR A 114 -15.45 4.72 -4.26
CA TYR A 114 -14.31 4.37 -5.10
C TYR A 114 -14.79 3.69 -6.38
N THR A 115 -14.14 4.01 -7.52
CA THR A 115 -14.44 3.34 -8.79
C THR A 115 -13.72 2.00 -8.92
N GLY A 116 -12.74 1.74 -8.05
CA GLY A 116 -11.84 0.58 -8.13
C GLY A 116 -10.67 0.78 -9.10
N LEU A 117 -10.68 1.87 -9.88
CA LEU A 117 -9.59 2.19 -10.80
C LEU A 117 -8.49 2.99 -10.08
N LEU A 118 -7.27 2.85 -10.59
CA LEU A 118 -6.15 3.68 -10.14
C LEU A 118 -6.30 5.10 -10.70
N SER A 119 -5.77 6.09 -9.98
CA SER A 119 -5.67 7.46 -10.48
C SER A 119 -4.79 7.54 -11.75
N GLN A 120 -4.77 8.68 -12.44
CA GLN A 120 -4.06 8.88 -13.70
C GLN A 120 -2.57 8.50 -13.66
N HIS A 121 -1.97 8.50 -12.48
CA HIS A 121 -0.57 8.17 -12.24
C HIS A 121 -0.31 6.66 -12.18
N GLY A 122 -1.36 5.84 -12.22
CA GLY A 122 -1.29 4.39 -12.24
C GLY A 122 -0.80 3.80 -10.93
N LEU A 123 -0.15 2.63 -11.02
CA LEU A 123 0.45 1.95 -9.87
C LEU A 123 1.72 2.72 -9.48
N LEU A 124 1.88 3.01 -8.18
CA LEU A 124 3.06 3.72 -7.73
C LEU A 124 4.32 2.88 -7.95
N VAL A 125 5.26 3.47 -8.70
CA VAL A 125 6.59 2.94 -8.94
C VAL A 125 7.56 3.58 -7.94
N LYS A 126 8.03 2.80 -6.96
CA LYS A 126 8.78 3.30 -5.79
C LYS A 126 9.98 4.18 -6.15
N HIS A 127 10.85 3.74 -7.07
CA HIS A 127 12.05 4.50 -7.44
C HIS A 127 11.73 5.86 -8.07
N LYS A 128 10.72 5.90 -8.96
CA LYS A 128 10.29 7.14 -9.62
C LYS A 128 9.66 8.10 -8.60
N ALA A 129 8.82 7.58 -7.71
CA ALA A 129 8.21 8.36 -6.65
C ALA A 129 9.23 8.93 -5.66
N LEU A 130 10.31 8.19 -5.35
CA LEU A 130 11.40 8.69 -4.51
C LEU A 130 12.10 9.88 -5.16
N LEU A 131 12.45 9.77 -6.45
CA LEU A 131 13.09 10.85 -7.20
C LEU A 131 12.18 12.08 -7.32
N GLU A 132 10.89 11.89 -7.56
CA GLU A 132 9.92 13.00 -7.61
C GLU A 132 9.74 13.67 -6.24
N TYR A 133 9.84 12.93 -5.13
CA TYR A 133 9.64 13.46 -3.79
C TYR A 133 10.88 14.16 -3.21
N PHE A 134 12.06 13.54 -3.33
CA PHE A 134 13.30 14.04 -2.75
C PHE A 134 14.17 14.82 -3.74
N GLY A 135 13.91 14.74 -5.04
CA GLY A 135 14.75 15.35 -6.07
C GLY A 135 16.18 14.79 -6.02
N GLU A 136 17.15 15.68 -5.80
CA GLU A 136 18.58 15.34 -5.68
C GLU A 136 19.00 14.91 -4.26
N GLU A 137 18.14 15.11 -3.25
CA GLU A 137 18.45 14.71 -1.88
C GLU A 137 18.34 13.19 -1.72
N ARG A 138 19.35 12.56 -1.11
CA ARG A 138 19.33 11.12 -0.86
C ARG A 138 18.90 10.82 0.56
N PRO A 139 17.85 9.99 0.77
CA PRO A 139 17.47 9.55 2.11
C PRO A 139 18.59 8.72 2.74
N ASP A 140 18.73 8.87 4.06
CA ASP A 140 19.84 8.24 4.79
C ASP A 140 19.68 6.72 4.92
N ILE A 141 18.45 6.23 5.05
CA ILE A 141 18.15 4.82 5.28
C ILE A 141 17.02 4.36 4.35
N GLY A 142 17.28 3.28 3.59
CA GLY A 142 16.29 2.57 2.78
C GLY A 142 15.95 1.22 3.39
N ILE A 143 14.67 1.00 3.69
CA ILE A 143 14.14 -0.30 4.11
C ILE A 143 13.29 -0.84 2.95
N GLY A 144 13.56 -2.05 2.49
CA GLY A 144 12.73 -2.68 1.47
C GLY A 144 12.98 -4.18 1.36
N SER A 145 12.17 -4.87 0.55
CA SER A 145 12.22 -6.33 0.49
C SER A 145 13.31 -6.81 -0.47
N PRO A 146 14.17 -7.76 -0.06
CA PRO A 146 15.21 -8.31 -0.93
C PRO A 146 14.67 -9.03 -2.18
N ASN A 147 13.39 -9.43 -2.16
CA ASN A 147 12.79 -10.31 -3.16
C ASN A 147 12.15 -9.57 -4.34
N HIS A 148 12.14 -8.23 -4.37
CA HIS A 148 11.58 -7.46 -5.47
C HIS A 148 12.64 -6.60 -6.17
N LEU A 149 12.84 -6.82 -7.48
CA LEU A 149 13.74 -6.01 -8.32
C LEU A 149 13.42 -4.50 -8.28
N HIS A 150 12.14 -4.15 -8.08
CA HIS A 150 11.71 -2.76 -7.91
C HIS A 150 12.13 -2.14 -6.57
N ASP A 151 12.37 -2.97 -5.55
CA ASP A 151 12.87 -2.52 -4.25
C ASP A 151 14.39 -2.32 -4.33
N HIS A 152 15.14 -3.11 -5.10
CA HIS A 152 16.58 -2.89 -5.31
C HIS A 152 16.91 -1.51 -5.90
N LEU A 153 16.17 -1.08 -6.93
CA LEU A 153 16.34 0.27 -7.53
C LEU A 153 15.90 1.40 -6.60
N PHE A 154 14.96 1.13 -5.70
CA PHE A 154 14.50 2.10 -4.71
C PHE A 154 15.54 2.25 -3.59
N ILE A 155 16.06 1.14 -3.09
CA ILE A 155 16.99 1.12 -1.96
C ILE A 155 18.41 1.57 -2.40
N SER A 156 18.80 1.40 -3.67
CA SER A 156 20.09 1.90 -4.19
C SER A 156 20.20 3.43 -4.20
N LEU A 157 19.08 4.14 -4.06
CA LEU A 157 19.03 5.60 -3.97
C LEU A 157 19.26 6.10 -2.53
N CYS A 158 19.35 5.20 -1.56
CA CYS A 158 19.56 5.50 -0.15
C CYS A 158 21.04 5.34 0.26
N LYS A 159 21.46 6.03 1.32
CA LYS A 159 22.87 5.94 1.81
C LYS A 159 23.16 4.63 2.55
N VAL A 160 22.20 4.11 3.32
CA VAL A 160 22.29 2.85 4.06
C VAL A 160 21.10 1.96 3.70
N ILE A 161 21.35 0.66 3.56
CA ILE A 161 20.39 -0.33 3.09
C ILE A 161 20.09 -1.32 4.22
N LEU A 162 18.80 -1.53 4.51
CA LEU A 162 18.31 -2.54 5.44
C LEU A 162 17.31 -3.43 4.70
N LEU A 163 17.59 -4.74 4.68
CA LEU A 163 16.81 -5.78 3.99
C LEU A 163 16.04 -6.63 5.00
#